data_AF-A0A937KJH2-F1
#
_entry.id   AF-A0A937KJH2-F1
#
_cell.length_a   1.000
_cell.length_b   1.000
_cell.length_c   1.000
_cell.angle_alpha   90.00
_cell.angle_beta   90.00
_cell.angle_gamma   90.00
#
_symmetry.space_group_name_H-M   'P 1'
#
loop_
_entity.id
_entity.type
_entity.pdbx_description
1 polymer ?
#
loop_
_entity_poly.entity_id
_entity_poly.type
_entity_poly.pdbx_seq_one_letter_code
_entity_poly.pdbx_strand_id
1 'polypeptide(L)'
;MHHATPTIGVQDEWQWCTTVREQRSDGHVAALAVFGIDGLEAAVLPTAERGIELELFEQWQGWERRHLEAAVSRFGQHGIVDSGGGLTNAGRSIRTETEDLTDRQVFAGR
;
A
#
# COMPACT_ATOMS: atom_id res chain seq x y z
N MET A 1 16.37 40.61 7.38
CA MET A 1 16.42 40.01 6.03
C MET A 1 15.24 39.05 5.93
N HIS A 2 14.17 39.46 5.26
CA HIS A 2 13.04 38.58 4.94
C HIS A 2 13.48 37.69 3.80
N HIS A 3 13.64 36.38 4.03
CA HIS A 3 13.72 35.43 2.93
C HIS A 3 12.34 35.41 2.25
N ALA A 4 12.24 35.95 1.05
CA ALA A 4 11.07 35.75 0.20
C ALA A 4 11.00 34.25 -0.11
N THR A 5 10.02 33.55 0.45
CA THR A 5 9.72 32.19 0.05
C THR A 5 9.42 32.22 -1.45
N PRO A 6 10.12 31.44 -2.29
CA PRO A 6 9.78 31.36 -3.70
C PRO A 6 8.32 30.91 -3.80
N THR A 7 7.46 31.72 -4.42
CA THR A 7 6.15 31.24 -4.86
C THR A 7 6.40 30.30 -6.01
N ILE A 8 6.44 29.00 -5.71
CA ILE A 8 6.20 27.95 -6.69
C ILE A 8 4.77 28.17 -7.22
N GLY A 9 4.62 28.09 -8.54
CA GLY A 9 3.32 28.33 -9.17
C GLY A 9 2.54 27.04 -9.17
N VAL A 10 1.23 27.05 -8.87
CA VAL A 10 0.37 25.86 -8.68
C VAL A 10 0.59 24.69 -9.66
N GLN A 11 0.99 24.99 -10.89
CA GLN A 11 1.39 23.98 -11.89
C GLN A 11 2.62 23.18 -11.44
N ASP A 12 3.67 23.84 -10.94
CA ASP A 12 4.86 23.21 -10.40
C ASP A 12 4.49 22.34 -9.18
N GLU A 13 3.75 22.86 -8.19
CA GLU A 13 3.30 22.04 -7.06
C GLU A 13 2.52 20.81 -7.51
N TRP A 14 1.62 20.98 -8.48
CA TRP A 14 0.87 19.87 -9.05
C TRP A 14 1.80 18.83 -9.70
N GLN A 15 2.79 19.27 -10.49
CA GLN A 15 3.76 18.37 -11.12
C GLN A 15 4.61 17.63 -10.08
N TRP A 16 5.06 18.30 -9.03
CA TRP A 16 5.82 17.65 -7.95
C TRP A 16 4.99 16.61 -7.21
N CYS A 17 3.76 16.94 -6.78
CA CYS A 17 2.86 16.01 -6.12
C CYS A 17 2.53 14.81 -6.99
N THR A 18 2.24 15.03 -8.28
CA THR A 18 1.96 13.96 -9.24
C THR A 18 3.19 13.06 -9.39
N THR A 19 4.38 13.63 -9.56
CA THR A 19 5.62 12.86 -9.70
C THR A 19 5.87 11.96 -8.50
N VAL A 20 5.72 12.50 -7.28
CA VAL A 20 5.90 11.71 -6.05
C VAL A 20 4.83 10.62 -5.93
N ARG A 21 3.58 10.92 -6.29
CA ARG A 21 2.48 9.95 -6.31
C ARG A 21 2.76 8.78 -7.26
N GLU A 22 3.18 9.05 -8.50
CA GLU A 22 3.51 8.01 -9.48
C GLU A 22 4.70 7.17 -9.01
N GLN A 23 5.79 7.82 -8.56
CA GLN A 23 6.99 7.13 -8.08
C GLN A 23 6.68 6.19 -6.90
N ARG A 24 5.87 6.65 -5.94
CA ARG A 24 5.47 5.81 -4.81
C ARG A 24 4.54 4.68 -5.24
N SER A 25 3.65 4.92 -6.20
CA SER A 25 2.77 3.88 -6.74
C SER A 25 3.57 2.76 -7.39
N ASP A 26 4.52 3.10 -8.26
CA ASP A 26 5.39 2.14 -8.93
C ASP A 26 6.27 1.40 -7.91
N GLY A 27 6.81 2.13 -6.93
CA GLY A 27 7.59 1.54 -5.86
C GLY A 27 6.78 0.58 -4.99
N HIS A 28 5.50 0.88 -4.76
CA HIS A 28 4.61 0.00 -4.01
C HIS A 28 4.36 -1.31 -4.75
N VAL A 29 4.08 -1.25 -6.06
CA VAL A 29 3.92 -2.45 -6.90
C VAL A 29 5.20 -3.29 -6.89
N ALA A 30 6.37 -2.66 -7.00
CA ALA A 30 7.64 -3.37 -6.92
C ALA A 30 7.89 -4.02 -5.55
N ALA A 31 7.56 -3.33 -4.46
CA ALA A 31 7.69 -3.86 -3.10
C ALA A 31 6.77 -5.06 -2.87
N LEU A 32 5.51 -4.97 -3.28
CA LEU A 32 4.56 -6.10 -3.21
C LEU A 32 5.09 -7.32 -3.96
N ALA A 33 5.64 -7.12 -5.17
CA ALA A 33 6.24 -8.20 -5.96
C ALA A 33 7.45 -8.85 -5.26
N VAL A 34 8.29 -8.07 -4.58
CA VAL A 34 9.44 -8.61 -3.80
C VAL A 34 8.98 -9.52 -2.66
N PHE A 35 7.88 -9.17 -1.98
CA PHE A 35 7.30 -9.98 -0.90
C PHE A 35 6.33 -11.06 -1.41
N GLY A 36 6.14 -11.17 -2.73
CA GLY A 36 5.23 -12.15 -3.34
C GLY A 36 3.75 -11.90 -3.03
N ILE A 37 3.39 -10.64 -2.72
CA ILE A 37 2.03 -10.22 -2.39
C ILE A 37 1.30 -9.84 -3.68
N ASP A 38 0.19 -10.51 -3.96
CA ASP A 38 -0.62 -10.19 -5.13
C ASP A 38 -1.56 -8.99 -4.89
N GLY A 39 -2.25 -8.55 -5.94
CA GLY A 39 -3.20 -7.44 -5.82
C GLY A 39 -4.28 -7.70 -4.78
N LEU A 40 -4.91 -8.88 -4.82
CA LEU A 40 -5.99 -9.25 -3.89
C LEU A 40 -5.53 -9.20 -2.43
N GLU A 41 -4.35 -9.73 -2.18
CA GLU A 41 -3.67 -9.72 -0.88
C GLU A 41 -3.28 -8.31 -0.42
N ALA A 42 -2.88 -7.44 -1.34
CA ALA A 42 -2.57 -6.04 -1.04
C ALA A 42 -3.81 -5.26 -0.53
N ALA A 43 -5.02 -5.61 -0.95
CA ALA A 43 -6.25 -5.03 -0.38
C ALA A 43 -6.60 -5.60 1.00
N VAL A 44 -6.23 -6.85 1.27
CA VAL A 44 -6.48 -7.48 2.58
C VAL A 44 -5.63 -6.86 3.68
N LEU A 45 -4.38 -6.47 3.38
CA LEU A 45 -3.48 -5.86 4.37
C LEU A 45 -4.09 -4.63 5.10
N PRO A 46 -4.62 -3.59 4.42
CA PRO A 46 -5.23 -2.46 5.11
C PRO A 46 -6.55 -2.80 5.79
N THR A 47 -7.32 -3.79 5.30
CA THR A 47 -8.48 -4.32 6.03
C THR A 47 -8.07 -4.92 7.37
N ALA A 48 -7.05 -5.79 7.37
CA ALA A 48 -6.55 -6.44 8.58
C ALA A 48 -5.79 -5.50 9.54
N GLU A 49 -5.17 -4.44 9.01
CA GLU A 49 -4.40 -3.46 9.78
C GLU A 49 -5.29 -2.36 10.39
N ARG A 50 -6.21 -1.80 9.58
CA ARG A 50 -6.93 -0.56 9.90
C ARG A 50 -8.43 -0.77 10.04
N GLY A 51 -8.92 -1.99 9.83
CA GLY A 51 -10.35 -2.31 9.89
C GLY A 51 -11.15 -1.75 8.71
N ILE A 52 -10.51 -1.50 7.56
CA ILE A 52 -11.23 -1.07 6.35
C ILE A 52 -12.14 -2.21 5.88
N GLU A 53 -13.42 -1.94 5.64
CA GLU A 53 -14.35 -2.97 5.19
C GLU A 53 -13.92 -3.54 3.82
N LEU A 54 -13.89 -4.86 3.71
CA LEU A 54 -13.45 -5.56 2.50
C LEU A 54 -14.37 -5.23 1.31
N GLU A 55 -15.65 -4.98 1.60
CA GLU A 55 -16.69 -4.48 0.70
C GLU A 55 -16.26 -3.23 -0.09
N LEU A 56 -15.45 -2.35 0.50
CA LEU A 56 -15.03 -1.12 -0.16
C LEU A 56 -14.14 -1.39 -1.36
N PHE A 57 -13.38 -2.48 -1.34
CA PHE A 57 -12.56 -2.88 -2.49
C PHE A 57 -13.39 -3.45 -3.64
N GLU A 58 -14.57 -4.02 -3.35
CA GLU A 58 -15.53 -4.38 -4.41
C GLU A 58 -16.05 -3.11 -5.11
N GLN A 59 -16.36 -2.07 -4.33
CA GLN A 59 -16.90 -0.81 -4.87
C GLN A 59 -15.85 0.03 -5.59
N TRP A 60 -14.65 0.14 -5.02
CA TRP A 60 -13.59 1.00 -5.55
C TRP A 60 -12.80 0.35 -6.68
N GLN A 61 -12.56 -0.96 -6.58
CA GLN A 61 -11.66 -1.69 -7.50
C GLN A 61 -12.40 -2.74 -8.35
N GLY A 62 -13.70 -2.95 -8.12
CA GLY A 62 -14.51 -3.89 -8.91
C GLY A 62 -14.19 -5.36 -8.64
N TRP A 63 -13.53 -5.68 -7.52
CA TRP A 63 -13.18 -7.05 -7.20
C TRP A 63 -14.38 -7.83 -6.70
N GLU A 64 -14.39 -9.13 -6.97
CA GLU A 64 -15.45 -10.01 -6.49
C GLU A 64 -15.12 -10.51 -5.09
N ARG A 65 -16.10 -10.44 -4.18
CA ARG A 65 -16.02 -10.95 -2.79
C ARG A 65 -15.22 -12.23 -2.64
N ARG A 66 -15.54 -13.26 -3.44
CA ARG A 66 -14.92 -14.59 -3.35
C ARG A 66 -13.40 -14.56 -3.55
N HIS A 67 -12.90 -13.63 -4.36
CA HIS A 67 -11.46 -13.51 -4.61
C HIS A 67 -10.75 -12.84 -3.43
N LEU A 68 -11.38 -11.83 -2.83
CA LEU A 68 -10.92 -11.18 -1.61
C LEU A 68 -10.89 -12.17 -0.43
N GLU A 69 -11.95 -12.95 -0.24
CA GLU A 69 -12.00 -14.01 0.78
C GLU A 69 -10.94 -15.09 0.57
N ALA A 70 -10.68 -15.47 -0.70
CA ALA A 70 -9.60 -16.39 -1.01
C ALA A 70 -8.21 -15.82 -0.65
N ALA A 71 -7.99 -14.52 -0.80
CA ALA A 71 -6.76 -13.85 -0.37
C ALA A 71 -6.62 -13.83 1.16
N VAL A 72 -7.71 -13.54 1.89
CA VAL A 72 -7.73 -13.67 3.36
C VAL A 72 -7.37 -15.09 3.79
N SER A 73 -7.91 -16.10 3.11
CA SER A 73 -7.61 -17.51 3.41
C SER A 73 -6.13 -17.85 3.18
N ARG A 74 -5.52 -17.39 2.07
CA ARG A 74 -4.09 -17.58 1.82
C ARG A 74 -3.24 -16.93 2.92
N PHE A 75 -3.53 -15.68 3.27
CA PHE A 75 -2.85 -15.01 4.38
C PHE A 75 -3.02 -15.72 5.72
N GLY A 76 -4.18 -16.30 6.00
CA GLY A 76 -4.38 -17.15 7.17
C GLY A 76 -3.50 -18.39 7.15
N GLN A 77 -3.40 -19.08 6.01
CA GLN A 77 -2.52 -20.25 5.83
C GLN A 77 -1.04 -19.91 6.00
N HIS A 78 -0.63 -18.70 5.61
CA HIS A 78 0.73 -18.19 5.78
C HIS A 78 0.99 -17.53 7.15
N GLY A 79 0.00 -17.51 8.04
CA GLY A 79 0.13 -16.92 9.38
C GLY A 79 0.30 -15.39 9.36
N ILE A 80 -0.14 -14.72 8.30
CA ILE A 80 -0.12 -13.25 8.15
C ILE A 80 -1.32 -12.63 8.85
N VAL A 81 -2.48 -13.27 8.74
CA VAL A 81 -3.75 -12.87 9.35
C VAL A 81 -4.19 -13.94 10.34
N ASP A 82 -4.70 -13.54 11.50
CA ASP A 82 -5.24 -14.44 12.51
C ASP A 82 -6.71 -14.81 12.25
N SER A 83 -7.25 -15.71 13.07
CA SER A 83 -8.66 -16.14 12.95
C SER A 83 -9.68 -15.03 13.23
N GLY A 84 -9.27 -13.93 13.84
CA GLY A 84 -10.09 -12.73 14.04
C GLY A 84 -10.05 -11.75 12.87
N GLY A 85 -9.27 -12.04 11.82
CA GLY A 85 -9.09 -11.16 10.67
C GLY A 85 -8.06 -10.06 10.88
N GLY A 86 -7.34 -10.05 12.01
CA GLY A 86 -6.29 -9.07 12.30
C GLY A 86 -4.92 -9.53 11.82
N LEU A 87 -3.99 -8.58 11.63
CA LEU A 87 -2.60 -8.93 11.35
C LEU A 87 -1.94 -9.63 12.55
N THR A 88 -1.22 -10.72 12.28
CA THR A 88 -0.30 -11.32 13.26
C THR A 88 0.96 -10.45 13.43
N ASN A 89 1.89 -10.88 14.28
CA ASN A 89 3.22 -10.25 14.35
C ASN A 89 3.97 -10.37 13.01
N ALA A 90 3.89 -11.52 12.34
CA ALA A 90 4.50 -11.72 11.04
C ALA A 90 3.84 -10.83 9.97
N GLY A 91 2.51 -10.73 10.00
CA GLY A 91 1.77 -9.83 9.10
C GLY A 91 2.11 -8.36 9.30
N ARG A 92 2.28 -7.92 10.55
CA ARG A 92 2.79 -6.56 10.86
C ARG A 92 4.19 -6.34 10.30
N SER A 93 5.10 -7.29 10.47
CA SER A 93 6.48 -7.19 9.94
C SER A 93 6.46 -7.03 8.42
N ILE A 94 5.74 -7.91 7.72
CA ILE A 94 5.62 -7.86 6.26
C ILE A 94 4.98 -6.55 5.80
N ARG A 95 3.94 -6.07 6.51
CA ARG A 95 3.32 -4.78 6.17
C ARG A 95 4.33 -3.63 6.31
N THR A 96 5.03 -3.55 7.42
CA THR A 96 6.05 -2.51 7.67
C THR A 96 7.17 -2.59 6.63
N GLU A 97 7.71 -3.78 6.38
CA GLU A 97 8.81 -3.98 5.41
C GLU A 97 8.39 -3.62 3.98
N THR A 98 7.13 -3.89 3.60
CA THR A 98 6.56 -3.51 2.30
C THR A 98 6.49 -1.99 2.16
N GLU A 99 5.98 -1.27 3.17
CA GLU A 99 5.90 0.19 3.15
C GLU A 99 7.32 0.83 3.20
N ASP A 100 8.22 0.30 4.01
CA ASP A 100 9.62 0.76 4.09
C ASP A 100 10.36 0.56 2.76
N LEU A 101 10.09 -0.54 2.04
CA LEU A 101 10.65 -0.76 0.71
C LEU A 101 10.01 0.17 -0.33
N THR A 102 8.71 0.41 -0.24
CA THR A 102 7.98 1.37 -1.08
C THR A 102 8.62 2.76 -1.00
N ASP A 103 8.85 3.27 0.21
CA ASP A 103 9.34 4.63 0.43
C ASP A 103 10.84 4.78 0.10
N ARG A 104 11.66 3.72 0.30
CA ARG A 104 13.09 3.74 -0.09
C ARG A 104 13.29 3.98 -1.58
N GLN A 105 12.38 3.50 -2.43
CA GLN A 105 12.50 3.62 -3.88
C GLN A 105 12.16 5.03 -4.39
N VAL A 106 11.32 5.78 -3.67
CA VAL A 106 10.95 7.17 -4.02
C VAL A 106 12.16 8.12 -4.03
N PHE A 107 13.19 7.82 -3.24
CA PHE A 107 14.40 8.67 -3.09
C PHE A 107 15.67 8.06 -3.69
N ALA A 108 15.66 6.80 -4.12
CA ALA A 108 16.87 6.10 -4.58
C ALA A 108 17.36 6.51 -5.99
N GLY A 109 16.58 7.30 -6.72
CA GLY A 109 16.85 7.70 -8.11
C GLY A 109 17.30 9.14 -8.32
N ARG A 110 17.70 9.87 -7.27
CA ARG A 110 18.21 11.25 -7.36
C ARG A 110 19.56 11.40 -6.67
#